data_AF-A0A2S8G2V6-F1
#
_entry.id   AF-A0A2S8G2V6-F1
#
_cell.length_a   1.000
_cell.length_b   1.000
_cell.length_c   1.000
_cell.angle_alpha   90.00
_cell.angle_beta   90.00
_cell.angle_gamma   90.00
#
_symmetry.space_group_name_H-M   'P 1'
#
loop_
_entity.id
_entity.type
_entity.pdbx_description
1 polymer ?
#
loop_
_entity_poly.entity_id
_entity_poly.type
_entity_poly.pdbx_seq_one_letter_code
_entity_poly.pdbx_strand_id
1 'polypeptide(L)'
;MPTKQPVLLTVLIETASFRWYVAGIDQEGNTTPLLCSQEGDLSQYVGESFDEQASFLRHRLSGVLQRGCDRLWGKMMKPYEIVFIADNLFREADESLTQRVAEHFDQWMTSPPVVFFLIETDSQPCSPKLSTVAGQIAAEWRDALDKGFPSMISKCGEKDPWELVVSKPHAT
;
A
#
# COMPACT_ATOMS: atom_id res chain seq x y z
N MET A 1 27.91 -4.24 -11.33
CA MET A 1 27.03 -4.47 -10.16
C MET A 1 25.86 -5.32 -10.63
N PRO A 2 25.40 -6.33 -9.87
CA PRO A 2 24.22 -7.09 -10.29
C PRO A 2 23.02 -6.14 -10.44
N THR A 3 22.34 -6.23 -11.57
CA THR A 3 21.15 -5.44 -11.87
C THR A 3 20.04 -5.86 -10.93
N LYS A 4 19.48 -4.91 -10.17
CA LYS A 4 18.35 -5.19 -9.28
C LYS A 4 17.10 -5.53 -10.08
N GLN A 5 16.37 -6.55 -9.64
CA GLN A 5 15.10 -6.95 -10.25
C GLN A 5 14.05 -5.84 -10.03
N PRO A 6 13.40 -5.31 -11.09
CA PRO A 6 12.28 -4.40 -10.94
C PRO A 6 11.06 -5.15 -10.40
N VAL A 7 10.33 -4.54 -9.47
CA VAL A 7 9.07 -5.06 -8.91
C VAL A 7 8.10 -3.91 -8.64
N LEU A 8 6.82 -4.22 -8.48
CA LEU A 8 5.85 -3.30 -7.87
C LEU A 8 6.03 -3.32 -6.37
N LEU A 9 6.19 -2.14 -5.77
CA LEU A 9 6.06 -2.00 -4.32
C LEU A 9 4.59 -1.77 -4.00
N THR A 10 3.90 -2.81 -3.57
CA THR A 10 2.45 -2.79 -3.33
C THR A 10 2.16 -2.63 -1.85
N VAL A 11 1.36 -1.63 -1.50
CA VAL A 11 0.88 -1.33 -0.16
C VAL A 11 -0.63 -1.60 -0.12
N LEU A 12 -1.03 -2.59 0.66
CA LEU A 12 -2.44 -2.85 0.98
C LEU A 12 -2.79 -2.11 2.27
N ILE A 13 -3.84 -1.30 2.24
CA ILE A 13 -4.40 -0.58 3.39
C ILE A 13 -5.72 -1.26 3.76
N GLU A 14 -5.75 -1.88 4.93
CA GLU A 14 -6.98 -2.39 5.55
C GLU A 14 -7.59 -1.29 6.41
N THR A 15 -8.59 -0.61 5.87
CA THR A 15 -9.26 0.52 6.53
C THR A 15 -10.08 0.08 7.73
N ALA A 16 -10.58 -1.17 7.75
CA ALA A 16 -11.37 -1.70 8.86
C ALA A 16 -10.53 -1.96 10.13
N SER A 17 -9.29 -2.46 9.96
CA SER A 17 -8.35 -2.79 11.04
C SER A 17 -7.32 -1.69 11.29
N PHE A 18 -7.38 -0.59 10.51
CA PHE A 18 -6.39 0.49 10.51
C PHE A 18 -4.96 -0.04 10.33
N ARG A 19 -4.80 -1.03 9.45
CA ARG A 19 -3.55 -1.76 9.24
C ARG A 19 -3.05 -1.59 7.81
N TRP A 20 -1.76 -1.81 7.60
CA TRP A 20 -1.19 -1.90 6.26
C TRP A 20 -0.24 -3.09 6.11
N TYR A 21 -0.09 -3.55 4.87
CA TYR A 21 0.87 -4.57 4.43
C TYR A 21 1.66 -4.05 3.25
N VAL A 22 2.91 -4.48 3.12
CA VAL A 22 3.80 -4.11 2.03
C VAL A 22 4.43 -5.34 1.42
N ALA A 23 4.27 -5.53 0.11
CA ALA A 23 4.86 -6.62 -0.65
C ALA A 23 5.56 -6.11 -1.92
N GLY A 24 6.52 -6.89 -2.41
CA GLY A 24 7.01 -6.79 -3.78
C GLY A 24 6.20 -7.73 -4.69
N ILE A 25 5.81 -7.29 -5.87
CA ILE A 25 5.21 -8.15 -6.92
C ILE A 25 6.09 -8.05 -8.17
N ASP A 26 6.64 -9.16 -8.64
CA ASP A 26 7.44 -9.19 -9.88
C ASP A 26 6.56 -9.22 -11.14
N GLN A 27 7.18 -9.17 -12.33
CA GLN A 27 6.46 -9.13 -13.60
C GLN A 27 5.66 -10.42 -13.86
N GLU A 28 6.04 -11.52 -13.24
CA GLU A 28 5.37 -12.80 -13.32
C GLU A 28 4.17 -12.90 -12.35
N GLY A 29 3.99 -11.92 -11.46
CA GLY A 29 2.94 -11.89 -10.45
C GLY A 29 3.31 -12.63 -9.16
N ASN A 30 4.58 -13.03 -8.97
CA ASN A 30 5.00 -13.63 -7.71
C ASN A 30 5.06 -12.57 -6.62
N THR A 31 4.35 -12.85 -5.51
CA THR A 31 4.30 -11.95 -4.36
C THR A 31 5.35 -12.31 -3.33
N THR A 32 6.18 -11.32 -2.98
CA THR A 32 7.16 -11.35 -1.89
C THR A 32 6.67 -10.45 -0.74
N PRO A 33 6.11 -11.03 0.34
CA PRO A 33 5.78 -10.30 1.55
C PRO A 33 7.02 -9.61 2.14
N LEU A 34 6.87 -8.37 2.62
CA LEU A 34 7.95 -7.61 3.24
C LEU A 34 7.61 -7.24 4.67
N LEU A 35 6.54 -6.46 4.85
CA LEU A 35 6.23 -5.80 6.12
C LEU A 35 4.72 -5.78 6.37
N CYS A 36 4.33 -5.77 7.64
CA CYS A 36 2.98 -5.41 8.04
C CYS A 36 3.01 -4.54 9.29
N SER A 37 2.03 -3.66 9.46
CA SER A 37 1.86 -2.97 10.73
C SER A 37 1.14 -3.83 11.75
N GLN A 38 1.13 -3.34 12.99
CA GLN A 38 0.12 -3.74 13.96
C GLN A 38 -1.26 -3.24 13.53
N GLU A 39 -2.31 -3.88 14.03
CA GLU A 39 -3.67 -3.33 13.95
C GLU A 39 -3.74 -1.99 14.72
N GLY A 40 -4.57 -1.07 14.24
CA GLY A 40 -4.68 0.26 14.84
C GLY A 40 -3.56 1.23 14.45
N ASP A 41 -2.59 0.85 13.63
CA ASP A 41 -1.46 1.69 13.24
C ASP A 41 -1.87 3.01 12.57
N LEU A 42 -2.98 2.99 11.84
CA LEU A 42 -3.57 4.15 11.17
C LEU A 42 -4.64 4.83 12.02
N SER A 43 -5.00 4.33 13.21
CA SER A 43 -6.16 4.84 13.98
C SER A 43 -6.03 6.30 14.42
N GLN A 44 -4.82 6.87 14.43
CA GLN A 44 -4.57 8.22 14.94
C GLN A 44 -5.16 9.35 14.09
N TYR A 45 -5.60 9.09 12.86
CA TYR A 45 -6.32 10.12 12.10
C TYR A 45 -7.79 10.25 12.56
N VAL A 46 -8.34 9.25 13.25
CA VAL A 46 -9.76 9.25 13.61
C VAL A 46 -10.06 10.35 14.62
N GLY A 47 -11.06 11.17 14.34
CA GLY A 47 -11.47 12.30 15.19
C GLY A 47 -10.69 13.60 14.97
N GLU A 48 -9.63 13.58 14.17
CA GLU A 48 -8.86 14.77 13.78
C GLU A 48 -9.58 15.57 12.68
N SER A 49 -9.17 16.82 12.46
CA SER A 49 -9.70 17.62 11.34
C SER A 49 -9.24 17.06 9.99
N PHE A 50 -9.96 17.35 8.90
CA PHE A 50 -9.65 16.82 7.57
C PHE A 50 -8.19 17.06 7.13
N ASP A 51 -7.65 18.25 7.38
CA ASP A 51 -6.26 18.56 7.02
C ASP A 51 -5.24 17.80 7.87
N GLU A 52 -5.54 17.59 9.16
CA GLU A 52 -4.73 16.78 10.07
C GLU A 52 -4.78 15.30 9.68
N GLN A 53 -5.96 14.78 9.31
CA GLN A 53 -6.13 13.43 8.78
C GLN A 53 -5.27 13.21 7.55
N ALA A 54 -5.40 14.11 6.56
CA ALA A 54 -4.62 14.03 5.34
C ALA A 54 -3.12 14.16 5.65
N SER A 55 -2.72 15.06 6.55
CA SER A 55 -1.32 15.25 6.95
C SER A 55 -0.73 13.98 7.60
N PHE A 56 -1.46 13.41 8.56
CA PHE A 56 -1.09 12.17 9.23
C PHE A 56 -0.91 11.02 8.22
N LEU A 57 -1.91 10.77 7.38
CA LEU A 57 -1.87 9.66 6.41
C LEU A 57 -0.72 9.82 5.43
N ARG A 58 -0.49 11.03 4.91
CA ARG A 58 0.66 11.32 4.02
C ARG A 58 1.99 11.03 4.70
N HIS A 59 2.18 11.53 5.93
CA HIS A 59 3.40 11.29 6.69
C HIS A 59 3.60 9.80 6.98
N ARG A 60 2.54 9.13 7.45
CA ARG A 60 2.58 7.72 7.82
C ARG A 60 2.89 6.84 6.62
N LEU A 61 2.15 6.98 5.53
CA LEU A 61 2.33 6.19 4.31
C LEU A 61 3.67 6.47 3.62
N SER A 62 4.19 7.70 3.69
CA SER A 62 5.57 7.97 3.23
C SER A 62 6.60 7.15 4.01
N GLY A 63 6.43 7.01 5.33
CA GLY A 63 7.26 6.15 6.17
C GLY A 63 7.13 4.66 5.82
N VAL A 64 5.92 4.22 5.42
CA VAL A 64 5.69 2.85 4.92
C VAL A 64 6.50 2.59 3.65
N LEU A 65 6.47 3.53 2.70
CA LEU A 65 7.20 3.42 1.44
C LEU A 65 8.71 3.36 1.65
N GLN A 66 9.26 4.21 2.51
CA GLN A 66 10.68 4.18 2.83
C GLN A 66 11.11 2.78 3.33
N ARG A 67 10.38 2.22 4.29
CA ARG A 67 10.66 0.88 4.82
C ARG A 67 10.50 -0.21 3.77
N GLY A 68 9.49 -0.10 2.92
CA GLY A 68 9.26 -1.01 1.80
C GLY A 68 10.44 -1.03 0.83
N CYS A 69 10.91 0.15 0.41
CA CYS A 69 12.09 0.33 -0.42
C CYS A 69 13.34 -0.28 0.22
N ASP A 70 13.57 -0.03 1.50
CA ASP A 70 14.71 -0.61 2.24
C ASP A 70 14.69 -2.15 2.22
N ARG A 71 13.51 -2.76 2.38
CA ARG A 71 13.34 -4.21 2.36
C ARG A 71 13.49 -4.81 0.97
N LEU A 72 13.02 -4.13 -0.08
CA LEU A 72 13.30 -4.51 -1.46
C LEU A 72 14.81 -4.47 -1.75
N TRP A 73 15.49 -3.42 -1.31
CA TRP A 73 16.92 -3.25 -1.54
C TRP A 73 17.74 -4.40 -0.94
N GLY A 74 17.42 -4.80 0.29
CA GLY A 74 18.04 -5.97 0.95
C GLY A 74 17.81 -7.30 0.23
N LYS A 75 16.79 -7.39 -0.63
CA LYS A 75 16.45 -8.55 -1.45
C LYS A 75 16.91 -8.44 -2.90
N MET A 76 17.79 -7.48 -3.23
CA MET A 76 18.25 -7.21 -4.60
C MET A 76 17.13 -6.83 -5.58
N MET A 77 16.04 -6.27 -5.06
CA MET A 77 14.90 -5.75 -5.83
C MET A 77 14.89 -4.22 -5.79
N LYS A 78 14.22 -3.59 -6.75
CA LYS A 78 13.95 -2.15 -6.76
C LYS A 78 12.51 -1.87 -7.18
N PRO A 79 11.85 -0.86 -6.60
CA PRO A 79 10.53 -0.46 -7.05
C PRO A 79 10.64 0.12 -8.47
N TYR A 80 9.90 -0.47 -9.40
CA TYR A 80 9.63 0.13 -10.71
C TYR A 80 8.50 1.16 -10.58
N GLU A 81 7.46 0.78 -9.84
CA GLU A 81 6.25 1.57 -9.58
C GLU A 81 5.74 1.25 -8.16
N ILE A 82 5.09 2.23 -7.54
CA ILE A 82 4.47 2.11 -6.22
C ILE A 82 2.96 1.99 -6.41
N VAL A 83 2.37 0.99 -5.78
CA VAL A 83 0.93 0.71 -5.88
C VAL A 83 0.32 0.80 -4.49
N PHE A 84 -0.55 1.76 -4.25
CA PHE A 84 -1.43 1.76 -3.08
C PHE A 84 -2.76 1.12 -3.42
N ILE A 85 -3.28 0.28 -2.52
CA ILE A 85 -4.61 -0.33 -2.64
C ILE A 85 -5.29 -0.19 -1.28
N ALA A 86 -6.41 0.54 -1.24
CA ALA A 86 -7.27 0.57 -0.07
C ALA A 86 -8.46 -0.39 -0.26
N ASP A 87 -8.77 -1.17 0.78
CA ASP A 87 -9.92 -2.07 0.77
C ASP A 87 -11.28 -1.34 0.77
N ASN A 88 -11.31 -0.11 1.28
CA ASN A 88 -12.45 0.80 1.27
C ASN A 88 -11.98 2.26 1.37
N LEU A 89 -12.92 3.20 1.42
CA LEU A 89 -12.63 4.58 1.84
C LEU A 89 -12.12 4.60 3.28
N PHE A 90 -11.26 5.58 3.61
CA PHE A 90 -10.80 5.76 4.98
C PHE A 90 -11.99 5.94 5.93
N ARG A 91 -12.09 5.04 6.91
CA ARG A 91 -13.17 4.98 7.88
C ARG A 91 -13.18 6.22 8.78
N GLU A 92 -14.37 6.69 9.16
CA GLU A 92 -14.54 7.82 10.10
C GLU A 92 -13.84 9.11 9.60
N ALA A 93 -13.81 9.27 8.29
CA ALA A 93 -13.33 10.45 7.59
C ALA A 93 -14.31 10.85 6.48
N ASP A 94 -14.12 12.04 5.93
CA ASP A 94 -14.82 12.49 4.73
C ASP A 94 -14.43 11.62 3.53
N GLU A 95 -15.39 11.33 2.63
CA GLU A 95 -15.17 10.49 1.45
C GLU A 95 -14.06 11.05 0.53
N SER A 96 -13.86 12.36 0.54
CA SER A 96 -12.81 13.04 -0.23
C SER A 96 -11.39 12.81 0.32
N LEU A 97 -11.23 12.28 1.54
CA LEU A 97 -9.91 12.07 2.15
C LEU A 97 -9.07 11.09 1.33
N THR A 98 -9.69 10.00 0.86
CA THR A 98 -9.00 9.00 0.04
C THR A 98 -8.44 9.62 -1.23
N GLN A 99 -9.26 10.41 -1.93
CA GLN A 99 -8.84 11.15 -3.12
C GLN A 99 -7.72 12.13 -2.80
N ARG A 100 -7.84 12.89 -1.70
CA ARG A 100 -6.85 13.88 -1.27
C ARG A 100 -5.48 13.27 -1.00
N VAL A 101 -5.45 12.09 -0.37
CA VAL A 101 -4.22 11.35 -0.09
C VAL A 101 -3.64 10.75 -1.38
N ALA A 102 -4.48 10.17 -2.24
CA ALA A 102 -4.08 9.58 -3.51
C ALA A 102 -3.43 10.62 -4.45
N GLU A 103 -4.08 11.77 -4.64
CA GLU A 103 -3.58 12.87 -5.46
C GLU A 103 -2.25 13.41 -4.95
N HIS A 104 -2.06 13.47 -3.63
CA HIS A 104 -0.79 13.91 -3.07
C HIS A 104 0.35 12.99 -3.50
N PHE A 105 0.18 11.68 -3.44
CA PHE A 105 1.26 10.76 -3.82
C PHE A 105 1.52 10.75 -5.32
N ASP A 106 0.47 10.79 -6.14
CA ASP A 106 0.59 10.88 -7.61
C ASP A 106 1.32 12.18 -8.05
N GLN A 107 0.96 13.32 -7.46
CA GLN A 107 1.55 14.61 -7.85
C GLN A 107 2.98 14.82 -7.33
N TRP A 108 3.31 14.32 -6.14
CA TRP A 108 4.57 14.64 -5.47
C TRP A 108 5.66 13.58 -5.62
N MET A 109 5.34 12.35 -6.03
CA MET A 109 6.33 11.32 -6.32
C MET A 109 6.44 11.02 -7.82
N THR A 110 7.52 11.48 -8.44
CA THR A 110 7.75 11.31 -9.88
C THR A 110 8.64 10.12 -10.22
N SER A 111 9.33 9.51 -9.25
CA SER A 111 10.28 8.40 -9.48
C SER A 111 10.58 7.59 -8.20
N PRO A 112 10.03 6.37 -8.05
CA PRO A 112 9.09 5.70 -8.96
C PRO A 112 7.70 6.37 -8.97
N PRO A 113 6.93 6.26 -10.08
CA PRO A 113 5.55 6.74 -10.13
C PRO A 113 4.67 5.99 -9.15
N VAL A 114 3.53 6.60 -8.82
CA VAL A 114 2.55 6.04 -7.89
C VAL A 114 1.21 5.89 -8.58
N VAL A 115 0.55 4.76 -8.32
CA VAL A 115 -0.85 4.55 -8.64
C VAL A 115 -1.60 4.19 -7.35
N PHE A 116 -2.82 4.70 -7.22
CA PHE A 116 -3.69 4.43 -6.08
C PHE A 116 -4.98 3.77 -6.57
N PHE A 117 -5.34 2.64 -5.96
CA PHE A 117 -6.54 1.90 -6.24
C PHE A 117 -7.44 1.76 -5.02
N LEU A 118 -8.72 1.52 -5.30
CA LEU A 118 -9.74 1.15 -4.33
C LEU A 118 -10.34 -0.20 -4.76
N ILE A 119 -10.50 -1.12 -3.81
CA ILE A 119 -11.19 -2.38 -4.09
C ILE A 119 -12.67 -2.07 -4.31
N GLU A 120 -13.24 -2.55 -5.42
CA GLU A 120 -14.65 -2.38 -5.71
C GLU A 120 -15.53 -3.16 -4.72
N THR A 121 -16.62 -2.55 -4.25
CA THR A 121 -17.51 -3.12 -3.22
C THR A 121 -18.12 -4.46 -3.61
N ASP A 122 -18.40 -4.68 -4.90
CA ASP A 122 -19.00 -5.91 -5.42
C ASP A 122 -17.95 -7.00 -5.74
N SER A 123 -16.71 -6.79 -5.33
CA SER A 123 -15.62 -7.68 -5.69
C SER A 123 -15.58 -8.96 -4.86
N GLN A 124 -15.16 -10.06 -5.50
CA GLN A 124 -14.89 -11.31 -4.80
C GLN A 124 -13.55 -11.22 -4.04
N PRO A 125 -13.46 -11.76 -2.81
CA PRO A 125 -12.22 -11.73 -2.01
C PRO A 125 -11.01 -12.36 -2.71
N CYS A 126 -11.23 -13.41 -3.50
CA CYS A 126 -10.18 -14.14 -4.21
C CYS A 126 -9.84 -13.54 -5.58
N SER A 127 -10.57 -12.53 -6.04
CA SER A 127 -10.37 -11.86 -7.32
C SER A 127 -10.80 -10.39 -7.21
N PRO A 128 -10.09 -9.59 -6.39
CA PRO A 128 -10.37 -8.17 -6.19
C PRO A 128 -10.36 -7.40 -7.52
N LYS A 129 -11.45 -6.70 -7.83
CA LYS A 129 -11.49 -5.67 -8.86
C LYS A 129 -11.01 -4.36 -8.28
N LEU A 130 -10.13 -3.70 -9.01
CA LEU A 130 -9.47 -2.47 -8.60
C LEU A 130 -9.93 -1.31 -9.48
N SER A 131 -10.53 -0.30 -8.84
CA SER A 131 -10.86 0.98 -9.46
C SER A 131 -9.73 1.98 -9.19
N THR A 132 -9.29 2.70 -10.22
CA THR A 132 -8.21 3.69 -10.09
C THR A 132 -8.75 4.97 -9.44
N VAL A 133 -8.05 5.44 -8.41
CA VAL A 133 -8.32 6.71 -7.71
C VAL A 133 -7.40 7.82 -8.23
N ALA A 134 -6.10 7.51 -8.38
CA ALA A 134 -5.09 8.43 -8.91
C ALA A 134 -3.94 7.67 -9.59
N GLY A 135 -3.21 8.34 -10.47
CA GLY A 135 -2.06 7.78 -11.20
C GLY A 135 -2.41 6.85 -12.35
N GLN A 136 -1.36 6.32 -12.99
CA GLN A 136 -1.46 5.41 -14.13
C GLN A 136 -0.38 4.34 -14.07
N ILE A 137 -0.79 3.10 -14.32
CA ILE A 137 0.09 1.93 -14.38
C ILE A 137 0.21 1.42 -15.81
N ALA A 138 1.41 1.01 -16.20
CA ALA A 138 1.63 0.38 -17.50
C ALA A 138 0.92 -0.98 -17.60
N ALA A 139 0.40 -1.34 -18.78
CA ALA A 139 -0.42 -2.54 -18.96
C ALA A 139 0.29 -3.85 -18.54
N GLU A 140 1.60 -3.95 -18.79
CA GLU A 140 2.42 -5.11 -18.38
C GLU A 140 2.46 -5.28 -16.86
N TRP A 141 2.56 -4.17 -16.14
CA TRP A 141 2.60 -4.16 -14.69
C TRP A 141 1.21 -4.28 -14.08
N ARG A 142 0.17 -3.84 -14.79
CA ARG A 142 -1.22 -4.09 -14.40
C ARG A 142 -1.53 -5.59 -14.43
N ASP A 143 -1.12 -6.32 -15.46
CA ASP A 143 -1.29 -7.77 -15.54
C ASP A 143 -0.53 -8.50 -14.42
N ALA A 144 0.69 -8.06 -14.11
CA ALA A 144 1.46 -8.56 -12.97
C ALA A 144 0.74 -8.32 -11.63
N LEU A 145 0.18 -7.12 -11.44
CA LEU A 145 -0.61 -6.78 -10.26
C LEU A 145 -1.86 -7.65 -10.14
N ASP A 146 -2.63 -7.80 -11.22
CA ASP A 146 -3.87 -8.58 -11.22
C ASP A 146 -3.60 -10.07 -10.90
N LYS A 147 -2.42 -10.60 -11.29
CA LYS A 147 -1.96 -11.96 -10.93
C LYS A 147 -1.48 -12.08 -9.49
N GLY A 148 -0.69 -11.11 -9.02
CA GLY A 148 -0.01 -11.19 -7.73
C GLY A 148 -0.86 -10.76 -6.55
N PHE A 149 -1.72 -9.76 -6.73
CA PHE A 149 -2.49 -9.17 -5.64
C PHE A 149 -3.41 -10.17 -4.90
N PRO A 150 -4.11 -11.11 -5.58
CA PRO A 150 -4.85 -12.17 -4.88
C PRO A 150 -3.97 -13.05 -3.97
N SER A 151 -2.73 -13.33 -4.38
CA SER A 151 -1.76 -14.06 -3.55
C SER A 151 -1.32 -13.22 -2.35
N MET A 152 -1.13 -11.90 -2.52
CA MET A 152 -0.85 -10.98 -1.42
C MET A 152 -1.95 -11.00 -0.36
N ILE A 153 -3.23 -10.87 -0.77
CA ILE A 153 -4.37 -10.92 0.14
C ILE A 153 -4.40 -12.25 0.91
N SER A 154 -4.23 -13.37 0.20
CA SER A 154 -4.24 -14.71 0.81
C SER A 154 -3.18 -14.83 1.92
N LYS A 155 -2.00 -14.23 1.71
CA LYS A 155 -0.89 -14.23 2.69
C LYS A 155 -1.13 -13.29 3.87
N CYS A 156 -2.04 -12.31 3.79
CA CYS A 156 -2.32 -11.40 4.91
C CYS A 156 -2.93 -12.13 6.13
N GLY A 157 -3.61 -13.26 5.90
CA GLY A 157 -4.12 -14.13 6.96
C GLY A 157 -3.07 -15.01 7.65
N GLU A 158 -1.83 -15.02 7.15
CA GLU A 158 -0.73 -15.82 7.69
C GLU A 158 0.12 -14.99 8.66
N LYS A 159 0.47 -15.55 9.83
CA LYS A 159 1.31 -14.85 10.83
C LYS A 159 2.80 -14.77 10.46
N ASP A 160 3.29 -15.70 9.63
CA ASP A 160 4.72 -15.96 9.45
C ASP A 160 5.41 -15.24 8.27
N PRO A 161 4.74 -14.84 7.16
CA PRO A 161 5.49 -14.28 6.04
C PRO A 161 5.86 -12.80 6.20
N TRP A 162 5.34 -12.09 7.20
CA TRP A 162 5.48 -10.64 7.33
C TRP A 162 6.39 -10.22 8.48
N GLU A 163 7.27 -9.25 8.24
CA GLU A 163 7.96 -8.56 9.33
C GLU A 163 6.99 -7.55 9.98
N LEU A 164 6.69 -7.75 11.26
CA LEU A 164 5.83 -6.86 12.02
C LEU A 164 6.55 -5.56 12.41
N VAL A 165 6.01 -4.43 11.96
CA VAL A 165 6.46 -3.09 12.37
C VAL A 165 5.67 -2.66 13.60
N VAL A 166 6.38 -2.57 14.72
CA VAL A 166 5.84 -2.06 15.99
C VAL A 166 5.98 -0.54 16.02
N SER A 167 4.86 0.16 16.09
CA SER A 167 4.87 1.60 16.35
C SER A 167 5.25 1.87 17.80
N LYS A 168 6.09 2.87 18.04
CA LYS A 168 6.38 3.32 19.40
C LYS A 168 5.07 3.86 20.01
N PRO A 169 4.72 3.50 21.25
CA PRO A 169 3.61 4.17 21.93
C PRO A 169 3.96 5.66 22.07
N HIS A 170 3.03 6.53 21.65
CA HIS A 170 3.15 7.94 21.96
C HIS A 170 2.96 8.10 23.48
N ALA A 171 3.92 8.75 24.14
CA ALA A 171 3.74 9.18 25.51
C ALA A 171 2.55 10.15 25.55
N THR A 172 1.48 9.75 26.22
CA THR A 172 0.37 10.60 26.66
C THR A 172 0.86 11.73 27.55
#